data_AF-A0A452QZE3-F1
#
_entry.id   AF-A0A452QZE3-F1
#
_cell.length_a   1.000
_cell.length_b   1.000
_cell.length_c   1.000
_cell.angle_alpha   90.00
_cell.angle_beta   90.00
_cell.angle_gamma   90.00
#
_symmetry.space_group_name_H-M   'P 1'
#
loop_
_entity.id
_entity.type
_entity.pdbx_description
1 polymer ?
#
loop_
_entity_poly.entity_id
_entity_poly.type
_entity_poly.pdbx_seq_one_letter_code
_entity_poly.pdbx_strand_id
1 'polypeptide(L)'
;MGPAVAPGRRAGGAAGVLQEVARSEGRPVCPVLFPLQEHDIETPYGLLHVVIRGSPKGNRPAILTYHDVGLNHKLCFNTFFNFEDMQEITKHFVVCHVDAPGQQVGASQFPQGYQFPSMEQLAAMLPSVVQHFG
;
A
#
# COMPACT_ATOMS: atom_id res chain seq x y z
N MET A 1 33.92 9.51 3.87
CA MET A 1 33.20 9.25 2.61
C MET A 1 31.73 9.51 2.90
N GLY A 2 31.15 10.57 2.32
CA GLY A 2 29.88 11.16 2.77
C GLY A 2 28.61 10.39 2.39
N PRO A 3 27.43 10.77 2.93
CA PRO A 3 26.17 10.08 2.69
C PRO A 3 25.60 10.39 1.29
N ALA A 4 24.89 9.42 0.72
CA ALA A 4 24.23 9.55 -0.58
C ALA A 4 23.05 10.54 -0.51
N VAL A 5 22.99 11.45 -1.48
CA VAL A 5 21.93 12.45 -1.67
C VAL A 5 20.78 11.83 -2.48
N ALA A 6 19.56 11.89 -1.95
CA ALA A 6 18.33 11.52 -2.65
C ALA A 6 17.89 12.62 -3.65
N PRO A 7 17.21 12.28 -4.77
CA PRO A 7 16.71 13.28 -5.71
C PRO A 7 15.51 14.03 -5.12
N GLY A 8 15.48 15.34 -5.39
CA GLY A 8 14.66 16.33 -4.70
C GLY A 8 13.16 16.26 -4.97
N ARG A 9 12.38 16.57 -3.92
CA ARG A 9 10.96 16.94 -4.00
C ARG A 9 10.79 18.25 -4.76
N ARG A 10 9.85 18.28 -5.71
CA ARG A 10 9.25 19.53 -6.20
C ARG A 10 7.88 19.69 -5.55
N ALA A 11 7.72 20.71 -4.72
CA ALA A 11 6.43 21.17 -4.25
C ALA A 11 5.76 22.02 -5.34
N GLY A 12 4.48 21.77 -5.61
CA GLY A 12 3.63 22.55 -6.49
C GLY A 12 2.20 22.02 -6.43
N GLY A 13 1.32 22.77 -5.77
CA GLY A 13 -0.07 22.38 -5.55
C GLY A 13 -1.00 22.70 -6.72
N ALA A 14 -2.12 21.99 -6.78
CA ALA A 14 -3.48 22.52 -6.93
C ALA A 14 -4.44 21.34 -7.12
N ALA A 15 -5.51 21.33 -6.33
CA ALA A 15 -6.67 20.48 -6.53
C ALA A 15 -7.29 20.75 -7.92
N GLY A 16 -7.71 19.70 -8.62
CA GLY A 16 -8.40 19.85 -9.90
C GLY A 16 -8.48 18.57 -10.71
N VAL A 17 -9.56 17.81 -10.48
CA VAL A 17 -10.42 17.16 -11.49
C VAL A 17 -9.73 16.68 -12.78
N LEU A 18 -9.61 15.36 -12.96
CA LEU A 18 -9.93 14.71 -14.24
C LEU A 18 -10.45 13.28 -13.97
N GLN A 19 -11.77 13.17 -14.03
CA GLN A 19 -12.54 11.93 -14.16
C GLN A 19 -12.85 11.75 -15.64
N GLU A 20 -12.45 10.61 -16.24
CA GLU A 20 -13.02 10.01 -17.46
C GLU A 20 -12.22 8.72 -17.77
N VAL A 21 -12.75 7.56 -18.16
CA VAL A 21 -14.04 7.17 -18.72
C VAL A 21 -14.36 5.75 -18.21
N ALA A 22 -15.48 5.59 -17.50
CA ALA A 22 -16.13 4.29 -17.33
C ALA A 22 -17.12 4.12 -18.48
N ARG A 23 -16.83 3.23 -19.44
CA ARG A 23 -17.80 2.74 -20.43
C ARG A 23 -17.52 1.29 -20.79
N SER A 24 -18.15 0.37 -20.07
CA SER A 24 -18.82 -0.83 -20.63
C SER A 24 -19.58 -1.60 -19.54
N GLU A 25 -20.87 -1.81 -19.80
CA GLU A 25 -21.72 -2.92 -19.34
C GLU A 25 -21.85 -3.18 -17.80
N GLY A 26 -22.87 -2.56 -17.18
CA GLY A 26 -23.89 -3.30 -16.42
C GLY A 26 -23.54 -4.04 -15.12
N ARG A 27 -22.34 -3.89 -14.53
CA ARG A 27 -22.08 -4.31 -13.14
C ARG A 27 -22.13 -3.08 -12.22
N PRO A 28 -22.74 -3.16 -11.02
CA PRO A 28 -22.60 -2.09 -10.04
C PRO A 28 -21.12 -2.02 -9.66
N VAL A 29 -20.41 -1.04 -10.23
CA VAL A 29 -19.14 -0.60 -9.67
C VAL A 29 -19.50 0.13 -8.39
N CYS A 30 -19.58 -0.62 -7.29
CA CYS A 30 -19.71 -0.02 -5.97
C CYS A 30 -18.60 1.03 -5.84
N PRO A 31 -18.92 2.31 -5.61
CA PRO A 31 -17.89 3.31 -5.42
C PRO A 31 -17.07 2.88 -4.21
N VAL A 32 -15.75 2.82 -4.38
CA VAL A 32 -14.75 2.60 -3.31
C VAL A 32 -15.12 3.48 -2.10
N LEU A 33 -15.86 2.92 -1.14
CA LEU A 33 -16.61 3.68 -0.13
C LEU A 33 -15.71 4.21 1.00
N PHE A 34 -14.41 4.01 0.88
CA PHE A 34 -13.42 4.29 1.90
C PHE A 34 -12.23 5.06 1.31
N PRO A 35 -11.66 6.01 2.06
CA PRO A 35 -10.45 6.68 1.63
C PRO A 35 -9.35 5.63 1.38
N LEU A 36 -8.68 5.78 0.23
CA LEU A 36 -7.47 5.06 -0.11
C LEU A 36 -6.30 6.02 0.04
N GLN A 37 -5.35 5.68 0.90
CA GLN A 37 -4.14 6.47 1.11
C GLN A 37 -2.93 5.60 0.84
N GLU A 38 -1.98 6.11 0.06
CA GLU A 38 -0.73 5.43 -0.25
C GLU A 38 0.41 6.13 0.50
N HIS A 39 1.29 5.33 1.10
CA HIS A 39 2.42 5.83 1.88
C HIS A 39 3.66 5.02 1.54
N ASP A 40 4.80 5.70 1.39
CA ASP A 40 6.11 5.06 1.39
C ASP A 40 6.74 5.27 2.78
N ILE A 41 6.95 4.18 3.50
CA ILE A 41 7.42 4.19 4.88
C ILE A 41 8.91 3.87 4.90
N GLU A 42 9.70 4.74 5.53
CA GLU A 42 11.11 4.47 5.79
C GLU A 42 11.26 3.39 6.87
N THR A 43 12.05 2.37 6.56
CA THR A 43 12.33 1.25 7.46
C THR A 43 13.85 1.00 7.53
N PRO A 44 14.34 0.19 8.49
CA PRO A 44 15.76 -0.14 8.57
C PRO A 44 16.36 -0.80 7.31
N TYR A 45 15.52 -1.34 6.43
CA TYR A 45 15.93 -2.08 5.22
C TYR A 45 15.42 -1.45 3.92
N GLY A 46 15.02 -0.17 3.95
CA GLY A 46 14.59 0.58 2.77
C GLY A 46 13.16 1.10 2.87
N LEU A 47 12.63 1.59 1.75
CA LEU A 47 11.24 2.06 1.65
C LEU A 47 10.29 0.88 1.49
N LEU A 48 9.19 0.92 2.21
CA LEU A 48 8.11 -0.04 2.09
C LEU A 48 6.83 0.68 1.70
N HIS A 49 6.28 0.32 0.54
CA HIS A 49 5.05 0.89 0.03
C HIS A 49 3.84 0.24 0.71
N VAL A 50 2.92 1.06 1.22
CA VAL A 50 1.70 0.58 1.85
C VAL A 50 0.48 1.33 1.35
N VAL A 51 -0.63 0.62 1.24
CA VAL A 51 -1.94 1.15 0.86
C VAL A 51 -2.92 0.94 2.00
N ILE A 52 -3.43 2.04 2.54
CA ILE A 52 -4.41 2.06 3.61
C ILE A 52 -5.79 2.23 3.02
N ARG A 53 -6.70 1.32 3.38
CA ARG A 53 -8.14 1.40 3.06
C ARG A 53 -8.96 1.47 4.34
N GLY A 54 -9.91 2.40 4.36
CA GLY A 54 -10.75 2.65 5.52
C GLY A 54 -10.24 3.80 6.38
N SER A 55 -11.00 4.11 7.42
CA SER A 55 -10.64 5.13 8.41
C SER A 55 -10.48 4.48 9.78
N PRO A 56 -9.44 4.82 10.56
CA PRO A 56 -9.29 4.34 11.92
C PRO A 56 -10.53 4.66 12.76
N LYS A 57 -11.05 3.67 13.48
CA LYS A 57 -12.24 3.81 14.34
C LYS A 57 -11.89 3.41 15.78
N GLY A 58 -11.65 4.42 16.61
CA GLY A 58 -11.22 4.22 18.00
C GLY A 58 -9.91 3.44 18.09
N ASN A 59 -9.79 2.56 19.08
CA ASN A 59 -8.59 1.73 19.30
C ASN A 59 -8.71 0.34 18.64
N ARG A 60 -9.36 0.25 17.47
CA ARG A 60 -9.50 -1.03 16.75
C ARG A 60 -8.19 -1.36 16.02
N PRO A 61 -7.74 -2.63 16.04
CA PRO A 61 -6.55 -3.03 15.31
C PRO A 61 -6.74 -2.90 13.81
N ALA A 62 -5.64 -2.81 13.07
CA ALA A 62 -5.65 -2.89 11.61
C ALA A 62 -5.54 -4.35 11.13
N ILE A 63 -6.16 -4.65 10.00
CA ILE A 63 -5.91 -5.89 9.25
C ILE A 63 -4.70 -5.60 8.35
N LEU A 64 -3.56 -6.22 8.65
CA LEU A 64 -2.35 -6.11 7.84
C LEU A 64 -2.25 -7.29 6.87
N THR A 65 -1.94 -7.01 5.62
CA THR A 65 -1.78 -8.04 4.59
C THR A 65 -0.39 -7.97 3.98
N TYR A 66 0.23 -9.14 3.78
CA TYR A 66 1.50 -9.29 3.07
C TYR A 66 1.32 -10.35 1.98
N HIS A 67 1.63 -10.00 0.73
CA HIS A 67 1.31 -10.83 -0.43
C HIS A 67 2.35 -11.94 -0.67
N ASP A 68 1.98 -12.91 -1.52
CA ASP A 68 2.89 -13.97 -1.97
C ASP A 68 3.82 -13.50 -3.10
N VAL A 69 4.85 -14.29 -3.39
CA VAL A 69 5.85 -14.05 -4.44
C VAL A 69 5.20 -13.99 -5.83
N GLY A 70 5.59 -13.01 -6.65
CA GLY A 70 5.06 -12.81 -8.00
C GLY A 70 3.71 -12.09 -8.04
N LEU A 71 3.18 -11.68 -6.88
CA LEU A 71 1.99 -10.87 -6.74
C LEU A 71 2.33 -9.53 -6.08
N ASN A 72 1.32 -8.68 -5.97
CA ASN A 72 1.29 -7.53 -5.08
C ASN A 72 -0.07 -7.50 -4.37
N HIS A 73 -0.33 -6.49 -3.54
CA HIS A 73 -1.59 -6.43 -2.79
C HIS A 73 -2.83 -6.48 -3.68
N LYS A 74 -2.78 -5.86 -4.88
CA LYS A 74 -3.92 -5.83 -5.79
C LYS A 74 -4.24 -7.23 -6.29
N LEU A 75 -3.22 -7.94 -6.78
CA LEU A 75 -3.40 -9.28 -7.34
C LEU A 75 -3.71 -10.33 -6.27
N CYS A 76 -3.11 -10.19 -5.08
CA CYS A 76 -3.28 -11.16 -4.01
C CYS A 76 -4.61 -10.98 -3.24
N PHE A 77 -5.03 -9.74 -3.00
CA PHE A 77 -6.07 -9.47 -2.00
C PHE A 77 -7.28 -8.67 -2.48
N ASN A 78 -7.24 -7.94 -3.61
CA ASN A 78 -8.39 -7.13 -4.02
C ASN A 78 -9.65 -7.97 -4.22
N THR A 79 -9.54 -9.14 -4.85
CA THR A 79 -10.69 -10.04 -5.07
C THR A 79 -11.33 -10.43 -3.74
N PHE A 80 -10.52 -10.72 -2.72
CA PHE A 80 -10.99 -11.11 -1.40
C PHE A 80 -11.66 -9.95 -0.65
N PHE A 81 -10.99 -8.80 -0.54
CA PHE A 81 -11.53 -7.67 0.22
C PHE A 81 -12.68 -6.92 -0.47
N ASN A 82 -12.81 -7.06 -1.80
CA ASN A 82 -13.94 -6.52 -2.53
C ASN A 82 -15.16 -7.46 -2.54
N PHE A 83 -15.03 -8.69 -2.02
CA PHE A 83 -16.14 -9.62 -1.86
C PHE A 83 -17.16 -9.06 -0.86
N GLU A 84 -18.46 -9.21 -1.16
CA GLU A 84 -19.55 -8.56 -0.41
C GLU A 84 -19.50 -8.88 1.09
N ASP A 85 -19.29 -10.14 1.45
CA ASP A 85 -19.21 -10.56 2.86
C ASP A 85 -17.99 -9.94 3.57
N MET A 86 -16.87 -9.78 2.86
CA MET A 86 -15.66 -9.16 3.41
C MET A 86 -15.80 -7.64 3.54
N GLN A 87 -16.68 -7.01 2.75
CA GLN A 87 -16.97 -5.58 2.91
C GLN A 87 -17.71 -5.31 4.24
N GLU A 88 -18.56 -6.22 4.70
CA GLU A 88 -19.20 -6.08 6.01
C GLU A 88 -18.18 -6.08 7.15
N ILE A 89 -17.18 -6.94 7.05
CA ILE A 89 -16.07 -7.01 8.01
C ILE A 89 -15.23 -5.73 7.92
N THR A 90 -14.78 -5.34 6.73
CA THR A 90 -13.87 -4.20 6.56
C THR A 90 -14.48 -2.83 6.83
N LYS A 91 -15.81 -2.69 6.92
CA LYS A 91 -16.45 -1.46 7.47
C LYS A 91 -15.99 -1.12 8.89
N HIS A 92 -15.48 -2.12 9.61
CA HIS A 92 -15.16 -2.06 11.02
C HIS A 92 -13.67 -1.96 11.32
N PHE A 93 -12.81 -2.16 10.32
CA PHE A 93 -11.35 -2.19 10.46
C PHE A 93 -10.70 -1.31 9.41
N VAL A 94 -9.48 -0.85 9.70
CA VAL A 94 -8.59 -0.35 8.66
C VAL A 94 -7.86 -1.54 8.06
N VAL A 95 -7.70 -1.56 6.74
CA VAL A 95 -6.89 -2.55 6.05
C VAL A 95 -5.60 -1.88 5.57
N CYS A 96 -4.47 -2.40 6.02
CA CYS A 96 -3.14 -1.95 5.63
C CYS A 96 -2.51 -3.00 4.71
N HIS A 97 -2.48 -2.71 3.42
CA HIS A 97 -1.85 -3.55 2.43
C HIS A 97 -0.37 -3.20 2.31
N VAL A 98 0.52 -4.15 2.54
CA VAL A 98 1.96 -3.99 2.35
C VAL A 98 2.35 -4.59 1.00
N ASP A 99 3.03 -3.81 0.16
CA ASP A 99 3.75 -4.32 -0.99
C ASP A 99 5.22 -4.53 -0.61
N ALA A 100 5.74 -5.74 -0.85
CA ALA A 100 7.15 -6.04 -0.68
C ALA A 100 8.01 -5.10 -1.55
N PRO A 101 9.27 -4.79 -1.16
CA PRO A 101 10.09 -3.84 -1.89
C PRO A 101 10.16 -4.14 -3.39
N GLY A 102 9.81 -3.16 -4.21
CA GLY A 102 9.84 -3.28 -5.67
C GLY A 102 8.67 -4.05 -6.30
N GLN A 103 7.69 -4.49 -5.50
CA GLN A 103 6.51 -5.21 -5.99
C GLN A 103 5.27 -4.31 -6.15
N GLN A 104 5.32 -3.07 -5.68
CA GLN A 104 4.27 -2.09 -5.92
C GLN A 104 4.15 -1.75 -7.41
N VAL A 105 2.95 -1.30 -7.82
CA VAL A 105 2.68 -0.96 -9.22
C VAL A 105 3.58 0.21 -9.66
N GLY A 106 4.30 0.02 -10.77
CA GLY A 106 5.19 1.05 -11.30
C GLY A 106 6.52 1.19 -10.56
N ALA A 107 6.89 0.24 -9.70
CA ALA A 107 8.20 0.23 -9.06
C ALA A 107 9.33 0.26 -10.09
N SER A 108 10.36 1.07 -9.81
CA SER A 108 11.60 1.06 -10.60
C SER A 108 12.39 -0.22 -10.34
N GLN A 109 13.13 -0.69 -11.34
CA GLN A 109 14.04 -1.82 -11.15
C GLN A 109 15.16 -1.45 -10.17
N PHE A 110 15.51 -2.39 -9.30
CA PHE A 110 16.66 -2.22 -8.43
C PHE A 110 17.97 -2.18 -9.24
N PRO A 111 18.99 -1.43 -8.77
CA PRO A 111 20.28 -1.39 -9.43
C PRO A 111 20.99 -2.75 -9.39
N GLN A 112 21.92 -2.96 -10.31
CA GLN A 112 22.73 -4.18 -10.33
C GLN A 112 23.51 -4.34 -9.01
N GLY A 113 23.49 -5.54 -8.44
CA GLY A 113 24.16 -5.84 -7.17
C GLY A 113 23.38 -5.39 -5.93
N TYR A 114 22.14 -4.92 -6.08
CA TYR A 114 21.26 -4.65 -4.94
C TYR A 114 21.06 -5.91 -4.10
N GLN A 115 21.30 -5.78 -2.79
CA GLN A 115 21.03 -6.85 -1.83
C GLN A 115 19.58 -6.77 -1.40
N PHE A 116 18.75 -7.64 -1.96
CA PHE A 116 17.35 -7.74 -1.56
C PHE A 116 17.24 -8.21 -0.10
N PRO A 117 16.33 -7.66 0.71
CA PRO A 117 16.21 -8.05 2.11
C PRO A 117 15.91 -9.56 2.29
N SER A 118 16.52 -10.19 3.30
CA SER A 118 16.17 -11.56 3.71
C SER A 118 14.75 -11.62 4.26
N MET A 119 14.19 -12.82 4.46
CA MET A 119 12.87 -12.96 5.06
C MET A 119 12.81 -12.40 6.49
N GLU A 120 13.87 -12.59 7.29
CA GLU A 120 13.94 -11.97 8.62
C GLU A 120 13.95 -10.44 8.52
N GLN A 121 14.67 -9.88 7.54
CA GLN A 121 14.73 -8.44 7.32
C GLN A 121 13.39 -7.89 6.81
N LEU A 122 12.69 -8.61 5.92
CA LEU A 122 11.34 -8.26 5.48
C LEU A 122 10.37 -8.19 6.67
N ALA A 123 10.39 -9.19 7.54
CA ALA A 123 9.56 -9.19 8.75
C ALA A 123 9.92 -8.04 9.70
N ALA A 124 11.21 -7.72 9.83
CA ALA A 124 11.71 -6.65 10.67
C ALA A 124 11.38 -5.23 10.15
N MET A 125 10.86 -5.09 8.93
CA MET A 125 10.33 -3.81 8.43
C MET A 125 8.90 -3.51 8.95
N LEU A 126 8.12 -4.53 9.29
CA LEU A 126 6.71 -4.38 9.67
C LEU A 126 6.47 -3.52 10.93
N PRO A 127 7.34 -3.53 11.97
CA PRO A 127 7.18 -2.63 13.11
C PRO A 127 7.15 -1.15 12.72
N SER A 128 7.94 -0.71 11.73
CA SER A 128 7.92 0.67 11.23
C SER A 128 6.57 1.03 10.59
N VAL A 129 5.92 0.08 9.91
CA VAL A 129 4.58 0.27 9.36
C VAL A 129 3.57 0.46 10.48
N VAL A 130 3.59 -0.42 11.48
CA VAL A 130 2.65 -0.36 12.61
C VAL A 130 2.84 0.94 13.40
N GLN A 131 4.07 1.37 13.64
CA GLN A 131 4.39 2.63 14.33
C GLN A 131 3.95 3.89 13.56
N HIS A 132 3.90 3.83 12.23
CA HIS A 132 3.48 4.99 11.42
C HIS A 132 1.98 5.30 11.58
N PHE A 133 1.16 4.30 11.92
CA PHE A 133 -0.30 4.43 12.01
C PHE A 133 -0.88 4.19 13.41
N GLY A 134 -0.05 3.80 14.38
CA GLY A 134 -0.41 3.51 15.77
C GLY A 134 -0.29 4.71 16.71
#